data_AF-G2YVI3-F1
#
_entry.id   AF-G2YVI3-F1
#
_cell.length_a   1.000
_cell.length_b   1.000
_cell.length_c   1.000
_cell.angle_alpha   90.00
_cell.angle_beta   90.00
_cell.angle_gamma   90.00
#
_symmetry.space_group_name_H-M   'P 1'
#
loop_
_entity.id
_entity.type
_entity.pdbx_description
1 polymer ?
#
loop_
_entity_poly.entity_id
_entity_poly.type
_entity_poly.pdbx_seq_one_letter_code
_entity_poly.pdbx_strand_id
1 'polypeptide(L)' 'MLLNKNLQEINNANTNVVLVADMFKNYQSNVLFHLEATDSLKEPS' A
#
# COMPACT_ATOMS: atom_id res chain seq x y z
N MET A 1 27.42 15.12 -9.42
CA MET A 1 25.98 14.89 -9.68
C MET A 1 25.58 13.41 -9.79
N LEU A 2 26.52 12.45 -9.78
CA LEU A 2 26.22 11.01 -9.91
C LEU A 2 25.24 10.48 -8.85
N LEU A 3 25.40 10.91 -7.59
CA LEU A 3 24.52 10.51 -6.49
C LEU A 3 23.04 10.87 -6.75
N ASN A 4 22.76 12.11 -7.14
CA ASN A 4 21.38 12.56 -7.38
C ASN A 4 20.74 11.80 -8.55
N LYS A 5 21.49 11.57 -9.63
CA LYS A 5 21.03 10.74 -10.75
C LYS A 5 20.67 9.32 -10.30
N ASN A 6 21.52 8.68 -9.51
CA ASN A 6 21.27 7.31 -9.03
C ASN A 6 20.04 7.26 -8.11
N LEU A 7 19.85 8.27 -7.25
CA LEU A 7 18.66 8.37 -6.40
C LEU A 7 17.37 8.55 -7.21
N GLN A 8 17.42 9.32 -8.30
CA GLN A 8 16.28 9.47 -9.20
C GLN A 8 15.92 8.16 -9.89
N GLU A 9 16.90 7.37 -10.33
CA GLU A 9 16.67 6.06 -10.95
C GLU A 9 16.04 5.08 -9.95
N ILE A 10 16.54 5.05 -8.71
CA ILE A 10 15.95 4.23 -7.62
C ILE A 10 14.51 4.65 -7.32
N ASN A 11 14.24 5.97 -7.24
CA ASN A 11 12.90 6.49 -6.99
C ASN A 11 11.92 6.07 -8.10
N ASN A 12 12.33 6.20 -9.36
CA ASN A 12 11.50 5.79 -10.50
C ASN A 12 11.22 4.28 -10.47
N ALA A 13 12.23 3.46 -10.15
CA ALA A 13 12.06 2.01 -10.03
C ALA A 13 11.11 1.60 -8.88
N ASN A 14 11.04 2.39 -7.81
CA ASN A 14 10.18 2.11 -6.66
C ASN A 14 8.71 2.52 -6.84
N THR A 15 8.37 3.25 -7.90
CA THR A 15 6.99 3.76 -8.10
C THR A 15 5.95 2.64 -8.12
N ASN A 16 6.26 1.50 -8.75
CA ASN A 16 5.33 0.37 -8.80
C ASN A 16 5.08 -0.24 -7.41
N VAL A 17 6.11 -0.29 -6.56
CA VAL A 17 5.98 -0.80 -5.18
C VAL A 17 5.10 0.13 -4.35
N VAL A 18 5.28 1.45 -4.50
CA VAL A 18 4.44 2.46 -3.84
C VAL A 18 2.99 2.31 -4.26
N LEU A 19 2.70 2.17 -5.55
CA LEU A 19 1.34 2.00 -6.06
C LEU A 19 0.66 0.75 -5.47
N VAL A 20 1.35 -0.40 -5.46
CA VAL A 20 0.78 -1.63 -4.89
C VAL A 20 0.56 -1.51 -3.38
N ALA A 21 1.48 -0.86 -2.66
CA ALA A 21 1.33 -0.62 -1.23
C ALA A 21 0.08 0.23 -0.93
N ASP A 22 -0.14 1.30 -1.69
CA ASP A 22 -1.34 2.13 -1.56
C ASP A 22 -2.62 1.39 -1.94
N MET A 23 -2.58 0.56 -2.99
CA MET A 23 -3.71 -0.29 -3.38
C MET A 23 -4.11 -1.25 -2.24
N PHE A 24 -3.14 -1.91 -1.60
CA PHE A 24 -3.42 -2.82 -0.48
C PHE A 24 -3.88 -2.09 0.77
N LYS A 25 -3.35 -0.91 1.05
CA LYS A 25 -3.85 -0.05 2.14
C LYS A 25 -5.33 0.31 1.93
N ASN A 26 -5.71 0.71 0.72
CA ASN A 26 -7.09 1.03 0.39
C ASN A 26 -7.99 -0.20 0.43
N TYR A 27 -7.51 -1.33 -0.09
CA TYR A 27 -8.24 -2.59 -0.03
C TYR A 27 -8.51 -3.02 1.42
N GLN A 28 -7.48 -3.00 2.27
CA GLN A 28 -7.63 -3.30 3.70
C GLN A 28 -8.66 -2.38 4.35
N SER A 29 -8.59 -1.07 4.08
CA SER A 29 -9.51 -0.08 4.65
C SER A 29 -10.96 -0.35 4.23
N ASN A 30 -11.19 -0.68 2.96
CA ASN A 30 -12.52 -1.02 2.44
C ASN A 30 -13.05 -2.33 3.01
N VAL A 31 -12.20 -3.37 3.08
CA VAL A 31 -12.58 -4.66 3.66
C VAL A 31 -12.94 -4.50 5.14
N LEU A 32 -12.14 -3.75 5.91
CA LEU A 32 -12.43 -3.47 7.31
C LEU A 32 -13.79 -2.79 7.48
N PHE A 33 -14.03 -1.71 6.72
CA PHE A 33 -15.31 -0.99 6.74
C PHE A 33 -16.50 -1.90 6.42
N HIS A 34 -16.38 -2.77 5.42
CA HIS A 34 -17.45 -3.71 5.08
C HIS A 34 -17.65 -4.81 6.11
N LEU A 35 -16.58 -5.30 6.76
CA LEU A 35 -16.69 -6.30 7.82
C LEU A 35 -17.33 -5.72 9.09
N GLU A 36 -17.03 -4.47 9.42
CA GLU A 36 -17.70 -3.70 10.49
C GLU A 36 -19.20 -3.59 10.23
N ALA A 37 -19.61 -3.34 8.98
CA ALA A 37 -21.01 -3.22 8.61
C ALA A 37 -21.80 -4.53 8.64
N THR A 38 -21.13 -5.69 8.60
CA THR A 38 -21.77 -7.02 8.57
C THR A 38 -21.57 -7.82 9.87
N ASP A 39 -21.07 -7.18 10.94
CA ASP A 39 -20.68 -7.82 12.21
C ASP A 39 -19.80 -9.07 12.02
N SER A 40 -19.05 -9.13 10.91
CA SER A 40 -18.24 -10.28 10.51
C SER A 40 -16.76 -10.12 10.91
N LEU A 41 -16.46 -9.11 11.72
CA LEU A 41 -15.12 -8.89 12.28
C LEU A 41 -14.69 -10.09 13.12
N LYS A 42 -13.47 -10.56 12.86
CA LYS A 42 -12.82 -11.63 13.61
C LYS A 42 -11.50 -11.10 14.13
N GLU A 43 -11.18 -11.47 15.37
CA GLU A 43 -9.86 -11.21 15.93
C GLU A 43 -8.79 -11.90 15.07
N PRO A 44 -7.69 -11.22 14.73
CA PRO A 44 -6.57 -11.85 14.04
C PRO A 44 -6.01 -12.98 14.90
N SER A 45 -5.86 -14.17 14.31
CA SER A 45 -5.21 -15.35 14.92
C SER A 45 -3.70 -15.29 14.83
#